data_AF-A0A7C5UJ53-F1
#
_entry.id   AF-A0A7C5UJ53-F1
#
_cell.length_a   1.000
_cell.length_b   1.000
_cell.length_c   1.000
_cell.angle_alpha   90.00
_cell.angle_beta   90.00
_cell.angle_gamma   90.00
#
_symmetry.space_group_name_H-M   'P 1'
#
loop_
_entity.id
_entity.type
_entity.pdbx_description
1 polymer ?
#
loop_
_entity_poly.entity_id
_entity_poly.type
_entity_poly.pdbx_seq_one_letter_code
_entity_poly.pdbx_strand_id
1 'polypeptide(L)'
;MITAMDLTKLGKYAEAVRKFTEKVSKLPEVKAVKVNPCEDYVDLWVVVEPGKRAQMTRKIVDIFCETWKQFPELLLDLMVTDSDYPTSSVEVYRRGMDNAGVP
;
A
#
# COMPACT_ATOMS: atom_id res chain seq x y z
N MET A 1 -5.01 -9.13 -5.79
CA MET A 1 -5.45 -10.01 -4.69
C MET A 1 -4.25 -10.26 -3.78
N ILE A 2 -4.31 -9.82 -2.53
CA ILE A 2 -3.27 -10.13 -1.53
C ILE A 2 -3.39 -11.61 -1.21
N THR A 3 -2.33 -12.40 -1.41
CA THR A 3 -2.40 -13.83 -1.08
C THR A 3 -2.20 -14.04 0.42
N ALA A 4 -2.69 -15.16 0.96
CA ALA A 4 -2.44 -15.52 2.36
C ALA A 4 -0.93 -15.57 2.69
N MET A 5 -0.09 -15.95 1.71
CA MET A 5 1.37 -15.98 1.84
C MET A 5 1.99 -14.59 1.97
N ASP A 6 1.41 -13.57 1.31
CA ASP A 6 1.85 -12.17 1.39
C ASP A 6 1.55 -11.57 2.77
N LEU A 7 0.42 -11.97 3.37
CA LEU A 7 0.03 -11.54 4.72
C LEU A 7 0.90 -12.16 5.81
N THR A 8 1.32 -13.42 5.66
CA THR A 8 2.20 -14.10 6.65
C THR A 8 3.53 -13.35 6.82
N LYS A 9 4.08 -12.79 5.72
CA LYS A 9 5.30 -11.96 5.76
C LYS A 9 5.11 -10.63 6.51
N LEU A 10 3.88 -10.15 6.62
CA LEU A 10 3.54 -8.89 7.31
C LEU A 10 3.23 -9.10 8.80
N GLY A 11 3.03 -10.35 9.25
CA GLY A 11 2.78 -10.68 10.66
C GLY A 11 1.64 -9.85 11.26
N LYS A 12 1.88 -9.19 12.40
CA LYS A 12 0.91 -8.32 13.09
C LYS A 12 0.46 -7.10 12.26
N TYR A 13 1.21 -6.71 11.23
CA TYR A 13 0.90 -5.56 10.37
C TYR A 13 -0.12 -5.86 9.27
N ALA A 14 -0.42 -7.14 9.02
CA ALA A 14 -1.28 -7.60 7.93
C ALA A 14 -2.65 -6.88 7.88
N GLU A 15 -3.30 -6.70 9.03
CA GLU A 15 -4.62 -6.04 9.07
C GLU A 15 -4.55 -4.53 8.77
N ALA A 16 -3.55 -3.83 9.32
CA ALA A 16 -3.34 -2.41 9.07
C ALA A 16 -3.06 -2.14 7.58
N VAL A 17 -2.18 -2.95 6.98
CA VAL A 17 -1.88 -2.89 5.55
C VAL A 17 -3.12 -3.18 4.71
N ARG A 18 -3.91 -4.20 5.06
CA ARG A 18 -5.17 -4.51 4.34
C ARG A 18 -6.14 -3.33 4.38
N LYS A 19 -6.44 -2.79 5.57
CA LYS A 19 -7.37 -1.66 5.74
C LYS A 19 -6.92 -0.40 5.02
N PHE A 20 -5.62 -0.10 5.07
CA PHE A 20 -5.04 1.01 4.32
C PHE A 20 -5.22 0.81 2.81
N THR A 21 -4.81 -0.37 2.32
CA THR A 21 -4.85 -0.71 0.89
C THR A 21 -6.27 -0.66 0.34
N GLU A 22 -7.27 -1.20 1.06
CA GLU A 22 -8.68 -1.18 0.65
C GLU A 22 -9.27 0.24 0.49
N LYS A 23 -8.78 1.21 1.26
CA LYS A 23 -9.20 2.61 1.13
C LYS A 23 -8.47 3.30 -0.02
N VAL A 24 -7.14 3.16 -0.08
CA VAL A 24 -6.30 3.83 -1.07
C VAL A 24 -6.55 3.29 -2.48
N SER A 25 -6.85 2.00 -2.64
CA SER A 25 -7.13 1.37 -3.94
C SER A 25 -8.41 1.87 -4.61
N LYS A 26 -9.28 2.58 -3.89
CA LYS A 26 -10.49 3.22 -4.44
C LYS A 26 -10.19 4.53 -5.16
N LEU A 27 -8.97 5.06 -5.02
CA LEU A 27 -8.53 6.29 -5.67
C LEU A 27 -8.08 5.97 -7.11
N PRO A 28 -8.70 6.56 -8.15
CA PRO A 28 -8.43 6.25 -9.55
C PRO A 28 -7.07 6.75 -10.03
N GLU A 29 -6.30 7.46 -9.21
CA GLU A 29 -4.92 7.84 -9.49
C GLU A 29 -3.90 6.85 -8.91
N VAL A 30 -4.32 5.91 -8.03
CA VAL A 30 -3.42 4.92 -7.44
C VAL A 30 -3.25 3.73 -8.36
N LYS A 31 -2.01 3.49 -8.78
CA LYS A 31 -1.62 2.39 -9.67
C LYS A 31 -1.25 1.13 -8.91
N ALA A 32 -0.55 1.27 -7.79
CA ALA A 32 -0.12 0.14 -6.99
C ALA A 32 0.06 0.54 -5.53
N VAL A 33 -0.05 -0.44 -4.65
CA VAL A 33 0.41 -0.37 -3.26
C VAL A 33 1.40 -1.49 -3.05
N LYS A 34 2.60 -1.12 -2.62
CA LYS A 34 3.68 -2.04 -2.28
C LYS A 34 4.02 -1.87 -0.81
N VAL A 35 4.50 -2.94 -0.19
CA VAL A 35 4.91 -2.95 1.22
C VAL A 35 6.28 -3.57 1.36
N ASN A 36 7.14 -2.93 2.14
CA ASN A 36 8.42 -3.48 2.50
C ASN A 36 8.43 -3.76 4.02
N PRO A 37 8.43 -5.03 4.46
CA PRO A 37 8.59 -5.35 5.86
C PRO A 37 10.03 -5.07 6.29
N CYS A 38 10.19 -4.23 7.30
CA CYS A 38 11.47 -3.93 7.94
C CYS A 38 11.55 -4.63 9.31
N GLU A 39 12.66 -4.47 10.03
CA GLU A 39 12.89 -5.15 11.30
C GLU A 39 11.86 -4.74 12.37
N ASP A 40 11.56 -3.45 12.47
CA ASP A 40 10.69 -2.87 13.49
C ASP A 40 9.44 -2.16 12.93
N TYR A 41 9.40 -1.85 11.62
CA TYR A 41 8.29 -1.14 10.97
C TYR A 41 7.88 -1.77 9.63
N VAL A 42 6.77 -1.30 9.06
CA VAL A 42 6.38 -1.59 7.67
C VAL A 42 6.33 -0.29 6.88
N ASP A 43 7.03 -0.26 5.75
CA ASP A 43 7.05 0.86 4.82
C ASP A 43 5.98 0.67 3.74
N LEU A 44 5.02 1.59 3.67
CA LEU A 44 3.92 1.60 2.72
C LEU A 44 4.26 2.49 1.53
N TRP A 45 4.32 1.90 0.35
CA TRP A 45 4.57 2.60 -0.91
C TRP A 45 3.28 2.70 -1.70
N VAL A 46 2.80 3.92 -1.92
CA VAL A 46 1.67 4.18 -2.80
C VAL A 46 2.18 4.78 -4.10
N VAL A 47 2.07 4.00 -5.18
CA VAL A 47 2.45 4.42 -6.53
C VAL A 47 1.23 5.02 -7.20
N VAL A 48 1.30 6.30 -7.56
CA VAL A 48 0.25 7.03 -8.25
C VAL A 48 0.61 7.29 -9.71
N GLU A 49 -0.36 7.79 -10.49
CA GLU A 49 -0.13 8.19 -11.88
C GLU A 49 0.91 9.32 -11.99
N PRO A 50 1.73 9.35 -13.08
CA PRO A 50 2.71 10.39 -13.33
C PRO A 50 2.12 11.80 -13.17
N GLY A 51 2.79 12.65 -12.39
CA GLY A 51 2.36 14.04 -12.16
C GLY A 51 1.18 14.18 -11.19
N LYS A 52 0.64 13.09 -10.63
CA LYS A 52 -0.44 13.14 -9.63
C LYS A 52 0.06 13.17 -8.18
N ARG A 53 1.35 12.95 -7.93
CA ARG A 53 1.94 12.89 -6.58
C ARG A 53 1.51 14.06 -5.68
N ALA A 54 1.70 15.30 -6.13
CA ALA A 54 1.37 16.49 -5.35
C ALA A 54 -0.12 16.55 -4.97
N GLN A 55 -1.01 16.22 -5.92
CA GLN A 55 -2.46 16.19 -5.71
C GLN A 55 -2.88 15.08 -4.74
N MET A 56 -2.26 13.89 -4.85
CA MET A 56 -2.68 12.69 -4.15
C MET A 56 -2.08 12.54 -2.76
N THR A 57 -0.91 13.14 -2.51
CA THR A 57 -0.19 13.01 -1.22
C THR A 57 -1.10 13.31 -0.04
N ARG A 58 -1.83 14.43 -0.06
CA ARG A 58 -2.71 14.82 1.06
C ARG A 58 -3.80 13.78 1.34
N LYS A 59 -4.52 13.33 0.30
CA LYS A 59 -5.60 12.34 0.44
C LYS A 59 -5.09 11.01 1.00
N ILE A 60 -3.91 10.57 0.54
CA ILE A 60 -3.31 9.31 0.98
C ILE A 60 -2.80 9.42 2.42
N VAL A 61 -2.18 10.56 2.79
CA VAL A 61 -1.76 10.84 4.17
C VAL A 61 -2.96 10.86 5.12
N ASP A 62 -4.08 11.46 4.73
CA ASP A 62 -5.29 11.46 5.56
C ASP A 62 -5.79 10.03 5.85
N ILE A 63 -5.84 9.19 4.81
CA ILE A 63 -6.20 7.76 4.93
C ILE A 63 -5.19 6.99 5.79
N PHE A 64 -3.90 7.29 5.66
CA PHE A 64 -2.85 6.70 6.47
C PHE A 64 -3.03 7.05 7.95
N CYS A 65 -3.23 8.34 8.27
CA CYS A 65 -3.45 8.78 9.65
C CYS A 65 -4.72 8.16 10.26
N GLU A 66 -5.81 8.02 9.51
CA GLU A 66 -7.01 7.30 9.96
C GLU A 66 -6.75 5.81 10.23
N THR A 67 -5.85 5.20 9.47
CA THR A 67 -5.48 3.80 9.65
C THR A 67 -4.59 3.64 10.87
N TRP A 68 -3.56 4.48 10.99
CA TRP A 68 -2.63 4.48 12.11
C TRP A 68 -3.33 4.71 13.46
N LYS A 69 -4.36 5.57 13.52
CA LYS A 69 -5.19 5.76 14.73
C LYS A 69 -5.88 4.49 15.23
N GLN A 70 -6.13 3.51 14.35
CA GLN A 70 -6.71 2.22 14.73
C GLN A 70 -5.66 1.21 15.21
N PHE A 71 -4.38 1.46 14.93
CA PHE A 71 -3.24 0.60 15.27
C PHE A 71 -2.06 1.43 15.80
N PRO A 72 -2.26 2.23 16.87
CA PRO A 72 -1.26 3.20 17.34
C PRO A 72 0.05 2.55 17.83
N GLU A 73 0.03 1.26 18.15
CA GLU A 73 1.18 0.47 18.58
C GLU A 73 2.05 -0.05 17.42
N LEU A 74 1.59 0.08 16.18
CA LEU A 74 2.32 -0.34 14.99
C LEU A 74 3.18 0.81 14.44
N LEU A 75 4.43 0.49 14.09
CA LEU A 75 5.32 1.41 13.39
C LEU A 75 5.08 1.27 11.89
N LEU A 76 4.47 2.27 11.29
CA LEU A 76 4.19 2.34 9.86
C LEU A 76 4.86 3.59 9.28
N ASP A 77 5.47 3.44 8.11
CA ASP A 77 5.97 4.56 7.30
C ASP A 77 5.18 4.64 5.99
N LEU A 78 5.14 5.83 5.38
CA LEU A 78 4.41 6.08 4.13
C LEU A 78 5.24 6.89 3.14
N MET A 79 5.40 6.34 1.94
CA MET A 79 5.85 7.08 0.77
C MET A 79 4.80 7.11 -0.33
N VAL A 80 4.55 8.31 -0.86
CA VAL A 80 3.73 8.52 -2.07
C VAL A 80 4.65 8.91 -3.22
N THR A 81 4.65 8.10 -4.28
CA THR A 81 5.55 8.24 -5.43
C THR A 81 4.79 8.11 -6.74
N ASP A 82 5.28 8.75 -7.79
CA ASP A 82 4.84 8.55 -9.18
C ASP A 82 5.92 7.86 -10.04
N SER A 83 7.00 7.42 -9.40
CA SER A 83 8.05 6.56 -9.97
C SER A 83 7.95 5.14 -9.40
N ASP A 84 8.32 4.13 -10.20
CA ASP A 84 8.38 2.75 -9.73
C ASP A 84 9.53 2.57 -8.71
N TYR A 85 9.34 1.70 -7.70
CA TYR A 85 10.22 1.53 -6.53
C TYR A 85 10.54 0.02 -6.27
N PRO A 86 11.53 -0.35 -5.42
CA PRO A 86 12.45 -1.46 -5.56
C PRO A 86 11.79 -2.84 -5.53
N THR A 87 12.53 -3.77 -6.13
CA THR A 87 12.20 -5.16 -6.42
C THR A 87 11.99 -6.05 -5.20
N SER A 88 12.41 -5.64 -3.99
CA SER A 88 12.26 -6.44 -2.76
C SER A 88 10.91 -6.25 -2.04
N SER A 89 10.06 -5.36 -2.54
CA SER A 89 8.75 -5.07 -1.93
C SER A 89 7.68 -6.10 -2.32
N VAL A 90 6.74 -6.36 -1.40
CA VAL A 90 5.55 -7.17 -1.65
C VAL A 90 4.46 -6.27 -2.23
N GLU A 91 3.97 -6.58 -3.42
CA GLU A 91 2.86 -5.85 -4.03
C GLU A 91 1.52 -6.36 -3.49
N VAL A 92 0.79 -5.50 -2.78
CA VAL A 92 -0.51 -5.84 -2.18
C VAL A 92 -1.69 -5.35 -3.03
N TYR A 93 -1.44 -4.42 -3.94
CA TYR A 93 -2.42 -3.95 -4.92
C TYR A 93 -1.73 -3.48 -6.19
N ARG A 94 -2.35 -3.77 -7.35
CA ARG A 94 -2.04 -3.15 -8.64
C ARG A 94 -3.32 -3.01 -9.46
N ARG A 95 -3.52 -1.82 -10.03
CA ARG A 95 -4.62 -1.52 -10.92
C ARG A 95 -4.40 -2.20 -12.27
N GLY A 96 -5.44 -2.88 -12.77
CA GLY A 96 -5.40 -3.57 -14.07
C GLY A 96 -4.94 -5.02 -14.01
N MET A 97 -4.67 -5.57 -12.82
CA MET A 97 -4.34 -6.99 -12.63
C MET A 97 -5.57 -7.92 -12.59
N ASP A 98 -6.71 -7.47 -13.13
CA ASP A 98 -7.97 -8.23 -13.18
C ASP A 98 -8.28 -8.81 -14.58
N ASN A 99 -7.33 -8.88 -15.52
CA ASN A 99 -7.56 -9.50 -16.85
C ASN A 99 -6.30 -10.15 -17.47
N ALA A 100 -5.69 -11.10 -16.76
CA ALA A 100 -4.74 -12.01 -17.38
C ALA A 100 -4.89 -13.43 -16.82
N GLY A 101 -5.79 -14.20 -17.44
CA GLY A 101 -5.68 -15.66 -17.52
C GLY A 101 -6.15 -16.46 -16.31
N VAL A 102 -7.44 -16.73 -16.26
CA VAL A 102 -7.95 -18.03 -15.80
C VAL A 102 -8.74 -18.61 -16.98
N PRO A 103 -8.29 -19.69 -17.64
CA PRO A 103 -9.18 -20.48 -18.49
C PRO A 103 -10.31 -21.13 -17.67
#